data_AF-A0A8T3QMW6-F1
#
_entry.id   AF-A0A8T3QMW6-F1
#
_cell.length_a   1.000
_cell.length_b   1.000
_cell.length_c   1.000
_cell.angle_alpha   90.00
_cell.angle_beta   90.00
_cell.angle_gamma   90.00
#
_symmetry.space_group_name_H-M   'P 1'
#
loop_
_entity.id
_entity.type
_entity.pdbx_description
1 polymer ?
#
loop_
_entity_poly.entity_id
_entity_poly.type
_entity_poly.pdbx_seq_one_letter_code
_entity_poly.pdbx_strand_id
1 'polypeptide(L)'
;MTDLIEGLLYAPNQDGQLKLVGVDYLKADAGGSLATAGDRPSVFGTPFDGPMPGHGPGMPVHYDLHVWLAERNPNGLFAQWNPAISC
;
A
#
# COMPACT_ATOMS: atom_id res chain seq x y z
N MET A 1 -6.22 -3.91 -16.31
CA MET A 1 -5.62 -2.67 -15.78
C MET A 1 -6.68 -1.66 -15.30
N THR A 2 -7.98 -1.93 -15.39
CA THR A 2 -9.04 -0.94 -15.08
C THR A 2 -9.42 -0.82 -13.60
N ASP A 3 -8.89 -1.68 -12.73
CA ASP A 3 -9.40 -1.85 -11.36
C ASP A 3 -8.32 -1.58 -10.29
N LEU A 4 -7.22 -0.93 -10.69
CA LEU A 4 -6.18 -0.48 -9.77
C LEU A 4 -6.60 0.87 -9.19
N ILE A 5 -6.43 1.04 -7.89
CA ILE A 5 -6.69 2.29 -7.18
C ILE A 5 -5.35 2.88 -6.76
N GLU A 6 -5.10 4.14 -7.08
CA GLU A 6 -3.95 4.90 -6.60
C GLU A 6 -4.33 5.77 -5.39
N GLY A 7 -3.81 5.41 -4.23
CA GLY A 7 -3.87 6.21 -3.00
C GLY A 7 -2.63 7.08 -2.83
N LEU A 8 -2.81 8.26 -2.22
CA LEU A 8 -1.70 9.08 -1.75
C LEU A 8 -1.48 8.83 -0.26
N LEU A 9 -0.23 8.61 0.14
CA LEU A 9 0.14 8.38 1.52
C LEU A 9 0.63 9.67 2.16
N TYR A 10 0.00 10.06 3.26
CA TYR A 10 0.41 11.20 4.06
C TYR A 10 0.76 10.76 5.48
N ALA A 11 1.82 11.32 6.05
CA ALA A 11 2.19 11.13 7.45
C ALA A 11 2.41 12.49 8.12
N PRO A 12 2.15 12.61 9.43
CA PRO A 12 2.44 13.85 10.17
C PRO A 12 3.95 14.11 10.24
N ASN A 13 4.35 15.38 10.15
CA ASN A 13 5.69 15.83 10.51
C ASN A 13 5.79 16.10 12.02
N GLN A 14 6.93 16.64 12.49
CA GLN A 14 7.17 16.96 13.90
C GLN A 14 6.14 17.97 14.47
N ASP A 15 5.56 18.80 13.61
CA ASP A 15 4.55 19.81 13.96
C ASP A 15 3.11 19.27 13.78
N GLY A 16 2.94 17.98 13.46
CA GLY A 16 1.65 17.34 13.21
C GLY A 16 1.02 17.64 11.84
N GLN A 17 1.71 18.37 10.98
CA GLN A 17 1.22 18.68 9.63
C GLN A 17 1.41 17.49 8.70
N LEU A 18 0.41 17.19 7.87
CA LEU A 18 0.49 16.10 6.91
C LEU A 18 1.44 16.45 5.76
N LYS A 19 2.44 15.59 5.54
CA LYS A 19 3.31 15.61 4.37
C LYS A 19 3.07 14.37 3.51
N LEU A 20 3.14 14.54 2.18
CA LEU A 20 3.13 13.41 1.25
C LEU A 20 4.40 12.58 1.48
N VAL A 21 4.26 11.28 1.68
CA VAL A 21 5.38 10.35 1.92
C VAL A 21 5.49 9.27 0.85
N GLY A 22 4.41 9.00 0.12
CA GLY A 22 4.38 7.97 -0.91
C GLY A 22 3.06 7.89 -1.66
N VAL A 23 2.95 6.84 -2.46
CA VAL A 23 1.71 6.36 -3.10
C VAL A 23 1.48 4.94 -2.61
N ASP A 24 0.22 4.53 -2.55
CA ASP A 24 -0.16 3.14 -2.34
C ASP A 24 -1.03 2.70 -3.51
N TYR A 25 -0.68 1.56 -4.11
CA TYR A 25 -1.50 0.94 -5.13
C TYR A 25 -2.36 -0.14 -4.50
N LEU A 26 -3.67 -0.07 -4.69
CA LEU A 26 -4.60 -1.04 -4.11
C LEU A 26 -5.39 -1.77 -5.19
N LYS A 27 -5.63 -3.05 -4.94
CA LYS A 27 -6.54 -3.87 -5.74
C LYS A 27 -7.33 -4.79 -4.82
N ALA A 28 -8.65 -4.74 -4.88
CA ALA A 28 -9.49 -5.71 -4.18
C ALA A 28 -9.19 -7.14 -4.68
N ASP A 29 -9.11 -8.09 -3.75
CA ASP A 29 -9.01 -9.50 -4.10
C ASP A 29 -10.35 -9.97 -4.68
N ALA A 30 -10.31 -10.57 -5.87
CA ALA A 30 -11.54 -10.96 -6.59
C ALA A 30 -12.36 -12.04 -5.84
N GLY A 31 -11.70 -12.85 -5.01
CA GLY A 31 -12.34 -13.87 -4.18
C GLY A 31 -12.85 -13.36 -2.83
N GLY A 32 -12.49 -12.13 -2.46
CA GLY A 32 -12.75 -11.58 -1.13
C GLY A 32 -12.15 -12.42 0.00
N SER A 33 -11.06 -13.16 -0.27
CA SER A 33 -10.54 -14.19 0.63
C SER A 33 -9.04 -14.02 0.90
N LEU A 34 -8.62 -14.30 2.14
CA LEU A 34 -7.20 -14.29 2.51
C LEU A 34 -6.42 -15.50 1.97
N ALA A 35 -7.11 -16.48 1.38
CA ALA A 35 -6.51 -17.72 0.88
C ALA A 35 -6.25 -17.72 -0.64
N THR A 36 -6.77 -16.75 -1.38
CA THR A 36 -6.60 -16.63 -2.83
C THR A 36 -5.42 -15.75 -3.16
N ALA A 37 -4.60 -16.14 -4.13
CA ALA A 37 -3.43 -15.35 -4.57
C ALA A 37 -3.33 -15.25 -6.10
N GLY A 38 -4.29 -15.84 -6.83
CA GLY A 38 -4.20 -16.05 -8.29
C GLY A 38 -4.32 -14.77 -9.11
N ASP A 39 -4.85 -13.70 -8.53
CA ASP A 39 -5.06 -12.40 -9.16
C ASP A 39 -4.15 -11.30 -8.60
N ARG A 40 -3.11 -11.67 -7.83
CA ARG A 40 -2.12 -10.73 -7.29
C ARG A 40 -1.46 -9.94 -8.44
N PRO A 41 -1.60 -8.60 -8.46
CA PRO A 41 -0.98 -7.78 -9.50
C PRO A 41 0.51 -7.56 -9.22
N SER A 42 1.20 -7.03 -10.21
CA SER A 42 2.56 -6.51 -10.06
C SER A 42 2.71 -5.21 -10.85
N VAL A 43 3.55 -4.31 -10.35
CA VAL A 43 3.94 -3.07 -11.03
C VAL A 43 5.46 -2.94 -10.89
N PHE A 44 6.14 -2.53 -11.97
CA PHE A 44 7.62 -2.49 -12.06
C PHE A 44 8.33 -3.82 -11.73
N GLY A 45 7.66 -4.95 -11.93
CA GLY A 45 8.18 -6.27 -11.56
C GLY A 45 8.07 -6.60 -10.06
N THR A 46 7.51 -5.70 -9.25
CA THR A 46 7.24 -5.92 -7.83
C THR A 46 5.81 -6.44 -7.65
N PRO A 47 5.62 -7.64 -7.07
CA PRO A 47 4.31 -8.13 -6.71
C PRO A 47 3.74 -7.32 -5.52
N PHE A 48 2.43 -7.21 -5.45
CA PHE A 48 1.77 -6.54 -4.32
C PHE A 48 1.78 -7.43 -3.08
N ASP A 49 1.75 -6.83 -1.90
CA ASP A 49 1.55 -7.52 -0.63
C ASP A 49 0.08 -7.97 -0.48
N GLY A 50 -0.17 -8.96 0.37
CA GLY A 50 -1.51 -9.52 0.59
C GLY A 50 -1.80 -10.84 -0.16
N PRO A 51 -3.06 -11.31 -0.21
CA PRO A 51 -4.26 -10.59 0.24
C PRO A 51 -4.25 -10.32 1.75
N MET A 52 -4.82 -9.20 2.18
CA MET A 52 -4.90 -8.81 3.58
C MET A 52 -6.27 -8.21 3.95
N PRO A 53 -6.64 -8.18 5.24
CA PRO A 53 -7.85 -7.50 5.68
C PRO A 53 -7.83 -6.01 5.31
N GLY A 54 -9.00 -5.41 5.13
CA GLY A 54 -9.14 -3.98 4.93
C GLY A 54 -8.57 -3.16 6.11
N HIS A 55 -7.93 -2.02 5.80
CA HIS A 55 -7.35 -1.09 6.77
C HIS A 55 -8.38 -0.19 7.46
N GLY A 56 -9.65 -0.26 7.04
CA GLY A 56 -10.74 0.52 7.63
C GLY A 56 -12.13 -0.05 7.31
N PRO A 57 -13.19 0.50 7.94
CA PRO A 57 -14.55 0.03 7.74
C PRO A 57 -14.96 0.05 6.26
N GLY A 58 -15.50 -1.07 5.78
CA GLY A 58 -16.00 -1.20 4.41
C GLY A 58 -14.93 -1.47 3.34
N MET A 59 -13.65 -1.47 3.72
CA MET A 59 -12.57 -1.84 2.80
C MET A 59 -12.53 -3.38 2.62
N PRO A 60 -12.52 -3.90 1.38
CA PRO A 60 -12.51 -5.33 1.14
C PRO A 60 -11.15 -5.96 1.49
N VAL A 61 -11.10 -7.29 1.46
CA VAL A 61 -9.82 -8.00 1.33
C VAL A 61 -9.15 -7.53 0.04
N HIS A 62 -7.86 -7.18 0.13
CA HIS A 62 -7.16 -6.52 -0.96
C HIS A 62 -5.68 -6.86 -0.96
N TYR A 63 -5.03 -6.49 -2.06
CA TYR A 63 -3.59 -6.38 -2.20
C TYR A 63 -3.22 -4.90 -2.17
N ASP A 64 -2.09 -4.56 -1.54
CA ASP A 64 -1.54 -3.22 -1.54
C ASP A 64 -0.05 -3.22 -1.94
N LEU A 65 0.46 -2.07 -2.38
CA LEU A 65 1.88 -1.89 -2.68
C LEU A 65 2.27 -0.46 -2.36
N HIS A 66 2.93 -0.31 -1.23
CA HIS A 66 3.54 0.95 -0.82
C HIS A 66 4.68 1.32 -1.77
N VAL A 67 4.67 2.58 -2.23
CA VAL A 67 5.75 3.18 -3.02
C VAL A 67 6.22 4.46 -2.33
N TRP A 68 7.35 4.37 -1.64
CA TRP A 68 7.98 5.47 -0.89
C TRP A 68 8.71 6.46 -1.81
N LEU A 69 7.94 7.12 -2.68
CA LEU A 69 8.47 8.02 -3.72
C LEU A 69 8.90 9.40 -3.21
N ALA A 70 8.36 9.84 -2.06
CA ALA A 70 8.60 11.17 -1.51
C ALA A 70 9.48 11.14 -0.25
N GLU A 71 9.23 10.20 0.67
CA GLU A 71 10.06 9.99 1.85
C GLU A 71 10.95 8.77 1.67
N ARG A 72 12.26 8.89 1.94
CA ARG A 72 13.18 7.76 1.77
C ARG A 72 12.86 6.67 2.80
N ASN A 73 12.70 5.44 2.32
CA ASN A 73 12.59 4.28 3.21
C ASN A 73 13.92 3.51 3.26
N PRO A 74 14.56 3.37 4.44
CA PRO A 74 15.81 2.61 4.58
C PRO A 74 15.64 1.11 4.29
N ASN A 75 14.42 0.57 4.37
CA ASN A 75 14.12 -0.81 4.01
C ASN A 75 13.86 -0.99 2.49
N GLY A 76 13.81 0.11 1.73
CA GLY A 76 13.65 0.10 0.28
C GLY A 76 12.33 0.72 -0.20
N LEU A 77 12.30 1.08 -1.49
CA LEU A 77 11.20 1.83 -2.13
C LEU A 77 9.83 1.14 -2.01
N PHE A 78 9.81 -0.19 -2.03
CA PHE A 78 8.60 -1.01 -2.02
C PHE A 78 8.38 -1.78 -0.72
N ALA A 79 9.13 -1.47 0.33
CA ALA A 79 8.93 -2.15 1.61
C ALA A 79 7.57 -1.77 2.21
N GLN A 80 6.82 -2.73 2.73
CA GLN A 80 5.49 -2.49 3.31
C GLN A 80 5.49 -1.41 4.40
N TRP A 81 6.55 -1.37 5.22
CA TRP A 81 6.69 -0.41 6.32
C TRP A 81 7.93 0.48 6.13
N ASN A 82 7.80 1.75 6.50
CA ASN A 82 8.92 2.68 6.59
C ASN A 82 9.28 2.97 8.05
N PRO A 83 10.39 2.44 8.58
CA PRO A 83 10.76 2.62 9.99
C PRO A 83 11.16 4.08 10.32
N ALA A 84 11.32 4.96 9.32
CA ALA A 84 11.50 6.39 9.53
C ALA A 84 10.18 7.13 9.81
N ILE A 85 9.03 6.46 9.68
CA ILE A 85 7.69 7.00 9.93
C ILE A 85 7.06 6.21 11.08
N SER A 86 6.74 6.90 12.16
CA SER A 86 5.96 6.35 13.28
C SER A 86 4.53 6.87 13.20
N CYS A 87 3.56 5.97 13.23
CA CYS A 87 2.13 6.29 13.34
C CYS A 87 1.67 6.18 14.81
#